data_AF-A0A3B8INK2-F1
#
_entry.id   AF-A0A3B8INK2-F1
#
_cell.length_a   1.000
_cell.length_b   1.000
_cell.length_c   1.000
_cell.angle_alpha   90.00
_cell.angle_beta   90.00
_cell.angle_gamma   90.00
#
_symmetry.space_group_name_H-M   'P 1'
#
loop_
_entity.id
_entity.type
_entity.pdbx_description
1 polymer ?
#
loop_
_entity_poly.entity_id
_entity_poly.type
_entity_poly.pdbx_seq_one_letter_code
_entity_poly.pdbx_strand_id
1 'polypeptide(L)'
;GFGREFGAADQFSRAVEFEIVENDNGIGGSISEVWQYGKERGEEFFAPFISDVDYYPTTDTRFLVAGSTAFSLNYVDSANMTLTPDPTAIETIMVEVNEAKEVLFEATFSSEGKTGTTYRAEKLILFN
;
A
#
# COMPACT_ATOMS: atom_id res chain seq x y z
N GLY A 1 12.03 6.23 0.69
CA GLY A 1 12.69 7.51 0.39
C GLY A 1 14.02 7.57 1.12
N PHE A 2 15.10 7.96 0.43
CA PHE A 2 16.43 8.13 1.02
C PHE A 2 16.43 9.21 2.11
N GLY A 3 17.34 9.10 3.10
CA GLY A 3 17.58 10.13 4.12
C GLY A 3 16.65 10.12 5.33
N ARG A 4 15.86 9.06 5.54
CA ARG A 4 14.89 8.97 6.65
C ARG A 4 15.39 7.96 7.68
N GLU A 5 15.50 8.37 8.94
CA GLU A 5 15.93 7.53 10.06
C GLU A 5 14.79 6.62 10.54
N PHE A 6 14.39 5.66 9.71
CA PHE A 6 13.28 4.75 10.02
C PHE A 6 13.55 3.81 11.21
N GLY A 7 14.81 3.68 11.64
CA GLY A 7 15.19 2.82 12.76
C GLY A 7 14.84 1.35 12.52
N ALA A 8 14.65 0.59 13.61
CA ALA A 8 14.24 -0.82 13.60
C ALA A 8 12.72 -0.99 13.77
N ALA A 9 11.92 -0.04 13.26
CA ALA A 9 10.47 -0.11 13.37
C ALA A 9 9.91 -1.24 12.49
N ASP A 10 8.79 -1.83 12.95
CA ASP A 10 8.05 -2.82 12.17
C ASP A 10 7.68 -2.27 10.80
N GLN A 11 7.81 -3.12 9.78
CA GLN A 11 7.54 -2.74 8.39
C GLN A 11 6.10 -3.09 8.02
N PHE A 12 5.37 -2.09 7.53
CA PHE A 12 4.01 -2.25 7.06
C PHE A 12 3.71 -1.17 6.02
N SER A 13 2.78 -1.49 5.11
CA SER A 13 2.22 -0.52 4.18
C SER A 13 0.80 -0.17 4.59
N ARG A 14 0.36 1.06 4.29
CA ARG A 14 -1.01 1.51 4.57
C ARG A 14 -1.61 2.19 3.35
N ALA A 15 -2.89 1.90 3.08
CA ALA A 15 -3.77 2.91 2.49
C ALA A 15 -4.24 3.84 3.61
N VAL A 16 -4.22 5.13 3.36
CA VAL A 16 -4.57 6.15 4.34
C VAL A 16 -5.43 7.21 3.66
N GLU A 17 -6.55 7.55 4.28
CA GLU A 17 -7.41 8.63 3.84
C GLU A 17 -7.28 9.80 4.81
N PHE A 18 -7.16 10.99 4.24
CA PHE A 18 -7.07 12.23 5.00
C PHE A 18 -8.22 13.15 4.64
N GLU A 19 -8.84 13.72 5.66
CA GLU A 19 -9.67 14.91 5.50
C GLU A 19 -8.76 16.15 5.60
N ILE A 20 -8.90 17.06 4.65
CA ILE A 20 -8.17 18.33 4.61
C ILE A 20 -9.19 19.46 4.67
N VAL A 21 -9.05 20.33 5.65
CA VAL A 21 -9.84 21.56 5.79
C VAL A 21 -8.90 22.73 5.57
N GLU A 22 -9.09 23.44 4.46
CA GLU A 22 -8.31 24.63 4.12
C GLU A 22 -8.78 25.85 4.92
N ASN A 23 -7.86 26.76 5.23
CA ASN A 23 -8.22 28.07 5.77
C ASN A 23 -8.93 28.92 4.70
N ASP A 24 -9.77 29.88 5.13
CA ASP A 24 -10.51 30.77 4.22
C ASP A 24 -9.65 31.53 3.19
N ASN A 25 -8.37 31.76 3.51
CA ASN A 25 -7.43 32.45 2.63
C ASN A 25 -6.71 31.52 1.63
N GLY A 26 -7.04 30.23 1.61
CA GLY A 26 -6.44 29.21 0.74
C GLY A 26 -4.98 28.86 1.08
N ILE A 27 -4.46 29.30 2.23
CA ILE A 27 -3.09 29.02 2.67
C ILE A 27 -3.12 28.33 4.03
N GLY A 28 -2.66 27.08 4.04
CA GLY A 28 -2.66 26.24 5.23
C GLY A 28 -4.05 25.70 5.58
N GLY A 29 -4.15 25.04 6.73
CA GLY A 29 -5.37 24.35 7.15
C GLY A 29 -5.08 23.27 8.18
N SER A 30 -6.06 22.41 8.44
CA SER A 30 -5.89 21.18 9.24
C SER A 30 -5.99 19.94 8.38
N ILE A 31 -5.26 18.90 8.77
CA ILE A 31 -5.29 17.57 8.17
C ILE A 31 -5.62 16.55 9.26
N SER A 32 -6.56 15.66 8.99
CA SER A 32 -6.99 14.59 9.90
C SER A 32 -6.91 13.26 9.17
N GLU A 33 -6.20 12.27 9.73
CA GLU A 33 -6.33 10.87 9.27
C GLU A 33 -7.72 10.36 9.67
N VAL A 34 -8.57 10.04 8.70
CA VAL A 34 -9.95 9.61 8.94
C VAL A 34 -10.15 8.11 8.74
N TRP A 35 -9.28 7.48 7.93
CA TRP A 35 -9.33 6.06 7.66
C TRP A 35 -7.94 5.50 7.34
N GLN A 36 -7.71 4.22 7.68
CA GLN A 36 -6.52 3.49 7.27
C GLN A 36 -6.78 1.98 7.15
N TYR A 37 -6.02 1.30 6.32
CA TYR A 37 -5.96 -0.16 6.23
C TYR A 37 -4.54 -0.64 5.91
N GLY A 38 -4.18 -1.82 6.40
CA GLY A 38 -2.93 -2.53 6.06
C GLY A 38 -1.90 -2.57 7.19
N LYS A 39 -1.98 -1.67 8.18
CA LYS A 39 -1.06 -1.64 9.32
C LYS A 39 -1.07 -2.97 10.09
N GLU A 40 -2.26 -3.50 10.35
CA GLU A 40 -2.48 -4.71 11.14
C GLU A 40 -2.04 -5.99 10.38
N ARG A 41 -1.82 -5.91 9.07
CA ARG A 41 -1.29 -7.03 8.26
C ARG A 41 0.24 -7.13 8.32
N GLY A 42 0.93 -6.12 8.85
CA GLY A 42 2.37 -6.15 9.02
C GLY A 42 3.15 -6.44 7.73
N GLU A 43 4.20 -7.26 7.87
CA GLU A 43 5.12 -7.59 6.78
C GLU A 43 4.47 -8.32 5.61
N GLU A 44 3.40 -9.09 5.84
CA GLU A 44 2.69 -9.83 4.78
C GLU A 44 2.16 -8.89 3.69
N PHE A 45 1.73 -7.69 4.09
CA PHE A 45 1.19 -6.67 3.20
C PHE A 45 2.18 -5.53 2.93
N PHE A 46 3.41 -5.66 3.41
CA PHE A 46 4.42 -4.64 3.22
C PHE A 46 4.95 -4.67 1.77
N ALA A 47 4.73 -3.57 1.06
CA ALA A 47 5.28 -3.34 -0.27
C ALA A 47 6.30 -2.19 -0.20
N PRO A 48 7.61 -2.48 -0.12
CA PRO A 48 8.65 -1.45 0.05
C PRO A 48 8.77 -0.48 -1.12
N PHE A 49 8.29 -0.88 -2.29
CA PHE A 49 8.18 -0.06 -3.49
C PHE A 49 6.98 -0.53 -4.30
N ILE A 50 6.43 0.30 -5.18
CA ILE A 50 5.34 -0.10 -6.08
C ILE A 50 4.06 -0.53 -5.32
N SER A 51 3.09 0.37 -5.31
CA SER A 51 1.77 0.14 -4.72
C SER A 51 0.76 1.10 -5.34
N ASP A 52 -0.51 0.82 -5.13
CA ASP A 52 -1.61 1.69 -5.55
C ASP A 52 -2.79 1.61 -4.59
N VAL A 53 -3.62 2.66 -4.60
CA VAL A 53 -4.93 2.64 -3.94
C VAL A 53 -5.92 3.50 -4.70
N ASP A 54 -7.09 2.92 -4.99
CA ASP A 54 -8.23 3.57 -5.61
C ASP A 54 -9.45 3.54 -4.70
N TYR A 55 -10.13 4.68 -4.59
CA TYR A 55 -11.42 4.78 -3.92
C TYR A 55 -12.56 4.73 -4.96
N TYR A 56 -13.57 3.88 -4.71
CA TYR A 56 -14.75 3.74 -5.55
C TYR A 56 -16.00 4.31 -4.85
N PRO A 57 -16.44 5.53 -5.19
CA PRO A 57 -17.53 6.20 -4.47
C PRO A 57 -18.89 5.50 -4.56
N THR A 58 -19.14 4.75 -5.64
CA THR A 58 -20.42 4.06 -5.84
C THR A 58 -20.64 2.91 -4.86
N THR A 59 -19.57 2.22 -4.49
CA THR A 59 -19.59 1.06 -3.59
C THR A 59 -19.05 1.37 -2.20
N ASP A 60 -18.47 2.56 -2.02
CA ASP A 60 -17.74 2.96 -0.81
C ASP A 60 -16.65 1.95 -0.43
N THR A 61 -15.83 1.59 -1.43
CA THR A 61 -14.75 0.61 -1.28
C THR A 61 -13.41 1.20 -1.68
N ARG A 62 -12.33 0.67 -1.10
CA ARG A 62 -10.96 0.94 -1.52
C ARG A 62 -10.37 -0.33 -2.14
N PHE A 63 -9.81 -0.22 -3.32
CA PHE A 63 -9.00 -1.26 -3.96
C PHE A 63 -7.53 -0.92 -3.80
N LEU A 64 -6.77 -1.83 -3.22
CA LEU A 64 -5.36 -1.63 -2.89
C LEU A 64 -4.51 -2.65 -3.63
N VAL A 65 -3.31 -2.21 -4.04
CA VAL A 65 -2.28 -3.06 -4.62
C VAL A 65 -1.00 -2.94 -3.78
N ALA A 66 -0.59 -4.04 -3.16
CA ALA A 66 0.74 -4.21 -2.57
C ALA A 66 1.60 -4.97 -3.59
N GLY A 67 2.39 -4.26 -4.40
CA GLY A 67 2.96 -4.79 -5.64
C GLY A 67 4.33 -5.47 -5.55
N SER A 68 4.97 -5.41 -4.37
CA SER A 68 6.33 -5.92 -4.15
C SER A 68 6.49 -6.66 -2.82
N THR A 69 5.45 -7.37 -2.38
CA THR A 69 5.44 -8.08 -1.09
C THR A 69 6.52 -9.17 -0.96
N ALA A 70 7.13 -9.58 -2.08
CA ALA A 70 8.26 -10.51 -2.11
C ALA A 70 9.63 -9.85 -1.91
N PHE A 71 9.71 -8.65 -1.34
CA PHE A 71 10.97 -7.96 -1.09
C PHE A 71 11.08 -7.50 0.36
N SER A 72 12.17 -7.87 1.01
CA SER A 72 12.54 -7.32 2.31
C SER A 72 13.37 -6.05 2.11
N LEU A 73 13.01 -4.99 2.83
CA LEU A 73 13.75 -3.73 2.83
C LEU A 73 14.57 -3.62 4.10
N ASN A 74 15.88 -3.40 3.97
CA ASN A 74 16.73 -3.09 5.11
C ASN A 74 17.33 -1.68 4.95
N TYR A 75 17.10 -0.81 5.92
CA TYR A 75 17.75 0.50 5.98
C TYR A 75 19.11 0.34 6.64
N VAL A 76 20.17 0.58 5.88
CA VAL A 76 21.55 0.43 6.38
C VAL A 76 22.00 1.73 7.03
N ASP A 77 21.80 2.84 6.33
CA ASP A 77 22.07 4.20 6.81
C ASP A 77 21.20 5.23 6.05
N SER A 78 21.43 6.52 6.27
CA SER A 78 20.66 7.59 5.63
C SER A 78 20.82 7.65 4.10
N ALA A 79 21.88 7.08 3.54
CA ALA A 79 22.17 7.05 2.11
C ALA A 79 21.96 5.67 1.47
N ASN A 80 21.95 4.59 2.27
CA ASN A 80 21.98 3.21 1.77
C ASN A 80 20.81 2.36 2.27
N MET A 81 20.24 1.57 1.37
CA MET A 81 19.27 0.52 1.68
C MET A 81 19.55 -0.73 0.86
N THR A 82 19.10 -1.88 1.35
CA THR A 82 19.16 -3.16 0.63
C THR A 82 17.74 -3.67 0.40
N LEU A 83 17.45 -4.04 -0.84
CA LEU A 83 16.25 -4.79 -1.20
C LEU A 83 16.67 -6.22 -1.47
N THR A 84 16.12 -7.16 -0.70
CA THR A 84 16.41 -8.59 -0.86
C THR A 84 15.14 -9.29 -1.33
N PRO A 85 15.14 -9.94 -2.51
CA PRO A 85 14.00 -10.73 -2.95
C PRO A 85 13.85 -11.98 -2.08
N ASP A 86 12.62 -12.30 -1.70
CA ASP A 86 12.22 -13.57 -1.12
C ASP A 86 11.46 -14.38 -2.19
N PRO A 87 12.12 -15.36 -2.83
CA PRO A 87 11.48 -16.16 -3.88
C PRO A 87 10.37 -17.09 -3.36
N THR A 88 10.20 -17.20 -2.05
CA THR A 88 9.14 -18.01 -1.44
C THR A 88 7.88 -17.21 -1.11
N ALA A 89 8.00 -15.88 -1.06
CA ALA A 89 6.90 -14.97 -0.76
C ALA A 89 5.94 -14.79 -1.96
N ILE A 90 4.77 -14.24 -1.65
CA ILE A 90 3.81 -13.75 -2.64
C ILE A 90 4.35 -12.45 -3.22
N GLU A 91 4.32 -12.27 -4.54
CA GLU A 91 4.88 -11.08 -5.20
C GLU A 91 3.94 -9.88 -5.11
N THR A 92 2.63 -10.12 -5.16
CA THR A 92 1.62 -9.07 -5.16
C THR A 92 0.37 -9.53 -4.45
N ILE A 93 -0.19 -8.65 -3.62
CA ILE A 93 -1.53 -8.79 -3.04
C ILE A 93 -2.39 -7.64 -3.56
N MET A 94 -3.55 -7.97 -4.13
CA MET A 94 -4.62 -7.03 -4.45
C MET A 94 -5.78 -7.29 -3.51
N VAL A 95 -6.31 -6.24 -2.89
CA VAL A 95 -7.40 -6.38 -1.92
C VAL A 95 -8.42 -5.26 -2.10
N GLU A 96 -9.69 -5.60 -2.08
CA GLU A 96 -10.79 -4.64 -1.99
C GLU A 96 -11.42 -4.71 -0.61
N VAL A 97 -11.53 -3.56 0.06
CA VAL A 97 -12.13 -3.45 1.38
C VAL A 97 -13.24 -2.41 1.39
N ASN A 98 -14.27 -2.62 2.22
CA ASN A 98 -15.27 -1.60 2.50
C ASN A 98 -14.82 -0.64 3.61
N GLU A 99 -15.67 0.37 3.91
CA GLU A 99 -15.43 1.34 4.99
C GLU A 99 -15.17 0.67 6.35
N ALA A 100 -15.90 -0.42 6.66
CA ALA A 100 -15.71 -1.22 7.87
C ALA A 100 -14.42 -2.07 7.87
N LYS A 101 -13.59 -1.95 6.83
CA LYS A 101 -12.34 -2.68 6.60
C LYS A 101 -12.54 -4.19 6.39
N GLU A 102 -13.75 -4.60 6.03
CA GLU A 102 -14.05 -5.98 5.66
C GLU A 102 -13.51 -6.25 4.25
N VAL A 103 -12.79 -7.36 4.10
CA VAL A 103 -12.27 -7.80 2.81
C VAL A 103 -13.41 -8.35 1.96
N LEU A 104 -13.67 -7.69 0.84
CA LEU A 104 -14.68 -8.10 -0.14
C LEU A 104 -14.08 -8.95 -1.27
N PHE A 105 -12.81 -8.70 -1.58
CA PHE A 105 -12.04 -9.41 -2.59
C PHE A 105 -10.57 -9.41 -2.21
N GLU A 106 -9.89 -10.54 -2.43
CA GLU A 106 -8.44 -10.63 -2.34
C GLU A 106 -7.90 -11.57 -3.43
N ALA A 107 -6.83 -11.14 -4.09
CA ALA A 107 -6.11 -11.95 -5.07
C ALA A 107 -4.60 -11.79 -4.89
N THR A 108 -3.89 -12.90 -5.07
CA THR A 108 -2.44 -12.97 -4.95
C THR A 108 -1.83 -13.35 -6.28
N PHE A 109 -0.72 -12.71 -6.67
CA PHE A 109 -0.03 -12.99 -7.92
C PHE A 109 1.41 -13.40 -7.67
N SER A 110 1.91 -14.27 -8.56
CA SER A 110 3.30 -14.70 -8.58
C SER A 110 3.69 -15.09 -10.00
N SER A 111 4.87 -14.67 -10.43
CA SER A 111 5.48 -15.03 -11.70
C SER A 111 6.20 -16.37 -11.66
N GLU A 112 6.35 -16.99 -12.83
CA GLU A 112 7.28 -18.10 -13.02
C GLU A 112 8.71 -17.55 -12.91
N GLY A 113 9.42 -17.93 -11.85
CA GLY A 113 10.75 -17.39 -11.52
C GLY A 113 10.79 -16.64 -10.19
N LYS A 114 9.64 -16.24 -9.64
CA LYS A 114 9.53 -15.64 -8.28
C LYS A 114 10.37 -14.37 -8.09
N THR A 115 10.41 -13.54 -9.12
CA THR A 115 11.13 -12.26 -9.14
C THR A 115 10.26 -11.10 -9.65
N GLY A 116 8.97 -11.32 -9.80
CA GLY A 116 8.04 -10.35 -10.36
C GLY A 116 7.60 -9.30 -9.34
N THR A 117 7.08 -8.19 -9.88
CA THR A 117 6.33 -7.15 -9.15
C THR A 117 5.21 -6.66 -10.04
N THR A 118 4.09 -6.26 -9.46
CA THR A 118 2.98 -5.64 -10.21
C THR A 118 3.00 -4.15 -10.00
N TYR A 119 3.22 -3.37 -11.08
CA TYR A 119 3.34 -1.91 -10.97
C TYR A 119 2.08 -1.26 -10.37
N ARG A 120 0.94 -1.48 -11.02
CA ARG A 120 -0.40 -1.00 -10.62
C ARG A 120 -1.45 -1.94 -11.20
N ALA A 121 -2.65 -1.88 -10.66
CA ALA A 121 -3.82 -2.56 -11.22
C ALA A 121 -5.05 -1.70 -10.98
N GLU A 122 -5.97 -1.75 -11.95
CA GLU A 122 -7.17 -0.92 -11.99
C GLU A 122 -8.40 -1.84 -12.04
N LYS A 123 -9.43 -1.55 -11.25
CA LYS A 123 -10.72 -2.24 -11.37
C LYS A 123 -11.55 -1.57 -12.48
N LEU A 124 -11.70 -2.27 -13.60
CA LEU A 124 -12.50 -1.81 -14.73
C LEU A 124 -13.97 -2.19 -14.58
N ILE A 125 -14.86 -1.22 -14.81
CA ILE A 125 -16.32 -1.44 -14.89
C ILE A 125 -16.66 -1.75 -16.35
N LEU A 126 -17.10 -2.98 -16.62
CA LEU A 126 -17.39 -3.44 -17.98
C LEU A 126 -18.85 -3.22 -18.42
N PHE A 127 -19.79 -3.19 -17.47
CA PHE A 127 -21.22 -3.03 -17.75
C PHE A 127 -21.90 -2.21 -16.64
N ASN A 128 -22.88 -1.38 -17.04
CA ASN A 128 -23.76 -0.60 -16.16
C ASN A 128 -25.20 -1.09 -16.29
#